data_AF-A0A920AST9-F1
#
_entry.id   AF-A0A920AST9-F1
#
_cell.length_a   1.000
_cell.length_b   1.000
_cell.length_c   1.000
_cell.angle_alpha   90.00
_cell.angle_beta   90.00
_cell.angle_gamma   90.00
#
_symmetry.space_group_name_H-M   'P 1'
#
loop_
_entity.id
_entity.type
_entity.pdbx_description
1 polymer ?
#
loop_
_entity_poly.entity_id
_entity_poly.type
_entity_poly.pdbx_seq_one_letter_code
_entity_poly.pdbx_strand_id
1 'polypeptide(L)'
;MYEDYFSQGNLNGPNKNLENRLDTIEKAIQLGFDVEVDIWLIENQLYLGHNKPQYKVDKKILSSHKEKLWIHCKNLESLVFLKTKRFSLFLARKRRIYTYK
;
A
#
# COMPACT_ATOMS: atom_id res chain seq x y z
N MET A 1 -16.90 5.69 -17.39
CA MET A 1 -16.53 4.25 -17.39
C MET A 1 -15.74 4.02 -16.13
N TYR A 2 -16.34 3.27 -15.21
CA TYR A 2 -15.84 3.06 -13.84
C TYR A 2 -14.53 2.29 -13.91
N GLU A 3 -13.44 2.93 -13.48
CA GLU A 3 -12.15 2.26 -13.27
C GLU A 3 -12.29 1.41 -12.00
N ASP A 4 -12.74 0.16 -12.16
CA ASP A 4 -12.85 -0.85 -11.09
C ASP A 4 -11.45 -1.35 -10.66
N TYR A 5 -10.64 -0.45 -10.11
CA TYR A 5 -9.46 -0.82 -9.34
C TYR A 5 -9.87 -0.96 -7.88
N PHE A 6 -9.57 -2.10 -7.28
CA PHE A 6 -9.78 -2.45 -5.88
C PHE A 6 -8.80 -1.68 -4.98
N SER A 7 -8.94 -0.35 -4.98
CA SER A 7 -8.17 0.58 -4.15
C SER A 7 -8.29 0.16 -2.68
N GLN A 8 -7.15 -0.14 -2.06
CA GLN A 8 -7.03 -0.31 -0.60
C GLN A 8 -7.78 -1.52 -0.02
N GLY A 9 -8.01 -2.55 -0.85
CA GLY A 9 -8.58 -3.84 -0.45
C GLY A 9 -10.11 -3.93 -0.50
N ASN A 10 -10.78 -2.89 -1.01
CA ASN A 10 -12.23 -2.87 -1.06
C ASN A 10 -12.79 -3.72 -2.20
N LEU A 11 -13.45 -4.83 -1.85
CA LEU A 11 -14.04 -5.74 -2.84
C LEU A 11 -15.29 -5.20 -3.56
N ASN A 12 -15.91 -4.14 -3.04
CA ASN A 12 -17.20 -3.62 -3.50
C ASN A 12 -17.18 -2.09 -3.74
N GLY A 13 -16.01 -1.51 -4.04
CA GLY A 13 -15.83 -0.06 -4.22
C GLY A 13 -15.43 0.71 -2.95
N PRO A 14 -15.12 2.01 -3.05
CA PRO A 14 -14.45 2.78 -2.00
C PRO A 14 -15.27 2.86 -0.70
N ASN A 15 -14.85 2.10 0.30
CA ASN A 15 -15.38 2.16 1.66
C ASN A 15 -14.31 2.67 2.62
N LYS A 16 -14.38 3.97 2.93
CA LYS A 16 -13.45 4.70 3.80
C LYS A 16 -13.19 4.04 5.17
N ASN A 17 -14.10 3.18 5.64
CA ASN A 17 -13.98 2.52 6.93
C ASN A 17 -13.22 1.19 6.88
N LEU A 18 -12.98 0.63 5.68
CA LEU A 18 -12.28 -0.64 5.46
C LEU A 18 -10.92 -0.46 4.78
N GLU A 19 -10.70 0.70 4.18
CA GLU A 19 -9.45 1.11 3.55
C GLU A 19 -8.24 0.94 4.48
N ASN A 20 -7.17 0.31 3.96
CA ASN A 20 -5.87 0.16 4.63
C ASN A 20 -5.89 -0.64 5.95
N ARG A 21 -6.91 -1.46 6.21
CA ARG A 21 -6.88 -2.46 7.30
C ARG A 21 -6.18 -3.74 6.83
N LEU A 22 -5.36 -4.31 7.70
CA LEU A 22 -4.57 -5.51 7.40
C LEU A 22 -5.42 -6.70 6.95
N ASP A 23 -6.56 -6.94 7.62
CA ASP A 23 -7.48 -8.03 7.29
C ASP A 23 -8.07 -7.91 5.88
N THR A 24 -8.30 -6.68 5.43
CA THR A 24 -8.87 -6.36 4.13
C THR A 24 -7.82 -6.53 3.02
N ILE A 25 -6.57 -6.13 3.31
CA ILE A 25 -5.42 -6.35 2.43
C ILE A 25 -5.14 -7.85 2.26
N GLU A 26 -5.06 -8.60 3.35
CA GLU A 26 -4.80 -10.05 3.30
C GLU A 26 -5.90 -10.79 2.55
N LYS A 27 -7.18 -10.45 2.80
CA LYS A 27 -8.31 -11.07 2.11
C LYS A 27 -8.27 -10.81 0.60
N ALA A 28 -7.99 -9.58 0.18
CA ALA A 28 -7.87 -9.25 -1.24
C ALA A 28 -6.70 -10.01 -1.91
N ILE A 29 -5.56 -10.12 -1.22
CA ILE A 29 -4.40 -10.91 -1.69
C ILE A 29 -4.74 -12.41 -1.80
N GLN A 30 -5.45 -12.97 -0.82
CA GLN A 30 -5.91 -14.36 -0.82
C GLN A 30 -6.88 -14.64 -1.97
N LEU A 31 -7.70 -13.66 -2.34
CA LEU A 31 -8.58 -13.73 -3.51
C LEU A 31 -7.84 -13.54 -4.84
N GLY A 32 -6.52 -13.32 -4.82
CA GLY A 32 -5.69 -13.23 -6.01
C GLY A 32 -5.55 -11.82 -6.59
N PHE A 33 -6.04 -10.79 -5.91
CA PHE A 33 -5.91 -9.40 -6.36
C PHE A 33 -4.58 -8.79 -5.93
N ASP A 34 -4.12 -7.84 -6.76
CA ASP A 34 -3.11 -6.86 -6.38
C ASP A 34 -3.77 -5.75 -5.55
N VAL A 35 -3.07 -5.26 -4.53
CA VAL A 35 -3.61 -4.32 -3.55
C VAL A 35 -2.72 -3.09 -3.43
N GLU A 36 -3.31 -1.91 -3.61
CA GLU A 36 -2.67 -0.64 -3.31
C GLU A 36 -2.76 -0.31 -1.81
N VAL A 37 -1.66 0.10 -1.19
CA VAL A 37 -1.59 0.46 0.23
C VAL A 37 -0.90 1.80 0.45
N ASP A 38 -1.45 2.64 1.33
CA ASP A 38 -0.83 3.91 1.73
C ASP A 38 0.10 3.70 2.93
N ILE A 39 1.41 3.95 2.77
CA ILE A 39 2.42 3.73 3.81
C ILE A 39 3.06 5.03 4.27
N TRP A 40 3.18 5.16 5.58
CA TRP A 40 3.94 6.19 6.29
C TRP A 40 5.11 5.54 7.03
N LEU A 41 6.21 6.29 7.17
CA LEU A 41 7.28 5.96 8.11
C LEU A 41 7.41 7.07 9.14
N ILE A 42 7.18 6.76 10.41
CA ILE A 42 7.24 7.72 11.52
C ILE A 42 8.12 7.10 12.60
N GLU A 43 9.18 7.80 13.00
CA GLU A 43 10.11 7.32 14.04
C GLU A 43 10.61 5.89 13.78
N ASN A 44 10.94 5.59 12.52
CA ASN A 44 11.41 4.28 12.06
C ASN A 44 10.38 3.13 12.18
N GLN A 45 9.10 3.46 12.35
CA GLN A 45 7.97 2.53 12.37
C GLN A 45 7.07 2.76 11.16
N LEU A 46 6.57 1.66 10.57
CA LEU A 46 5.69 1.72 9.41
C LEU A 46 4.23 1.77 9.84
N TYR A 47 3.44 2.59 9.16
CA TYR A 47 2.01 2.71 9.38
C TYR A 47 1.24 2.71 8.07
N LEU A 48 0.09 2.05 8.08
CA LEU A 48 -0.94 2.12 7.06
C LEU A 48 -1.91 3.28 7.36
N GLY A 49 -2.39 3.95 6.32
CA GLY A 49 -3.51 4.90 6.41
C GLY A 49 -3.49 5.97 5.32
N HIS A 50 -4.67 6.41 4.88
CA HIS A 50 -4.76 7.30 3.71
C HIS A 50 -4.47 8.77 4.03
N ASN A 51 -5.19 9.35 4.99
CA ASN A 51 -5.05 10.78 5.35
C ASN A 51 -4.02 11.00 6.47
N LYS A 52 -3.79 9.97 7.29
CA LYS A 52 -2.89 10.00 8.44
C LYS A 52 -2.39 8.58 8.73
N PRO A 53 -1.26 8.41 9.44
CA PRO A 53 -0.85 7.12 10.01
C PRO A 53 -1.94 6.58 10.94
N GLN A 54 -2.47 5.38 10.71
CA GLN A 54 -3.55 4.80 11.53
C GLN A 54 -3.15 3.45 12.12
N TYR A 55 -2.67 2.52 11.29
CA TYR A 55 -2.41 1.15 11.73
C TYR A 55 -0.93 0.83 11.60
N LYS A 56 -0.28 0.51 12.70
CA LYS A 56 1.11 0.06 12.67
C LYS A 56 1.21 -1.25 11.89
N VAL A 57 2.15 -1.35 10.96
CA VAL A 57 2.35 -2.55 10.14
C VAL A 57 3.79 -3.05 10.28
N ASP A 58 3.94 -4.37 10.42
CA ASP A 58 5.25 -4.99 10.38
C ASP A 58 5.77 -5.03 8.94
N LYS A 59 7.02 -4.62 8.75
CA LYS A 59 7.74 -4.73 7.47
C LYS A 59 7.71 -6.14 6.89
N LYS A 60 7.64 -7.18 7.73
CA LYS A 60 7.50 -8.58 7.30
C LYS A 60 6.26 -8.77 6.43
N ILE A 61 5.13 -8.17 6.79
CA ILE A 61 3.87 -8.27 6.02
C ILE A 61 4.06 -7.71 4.62
N LEU A 62 4.65 -6.51 4.52
CA LEU A 62 4.95 -5.91 3.22
C LEU A 62 5.87 -6.79 2.38
N SER A 63 6.90 -7.36 3.02
CA SER A 63 7.89 -8.20 2.34
C SER A 63 7.30 -9.52 1.85
N SER A 64 6.43 -10.16 2.64
CA SER A 64 5.75 -11.42 2.28
C SER A 64 4.80 -11.27 1.09
N HIS A 65 4.29 -10.06 0.85
CA HIS A 65 3.33 -9.78 -0.22
C HIS A 65 3.86 -8.79 -1.26
N LYS A 66 5.18 -8.58 -1.33
CA LYS A 66 5.82 -7.55 -2.17
C LYS A 66 5.43 -7.58 -3.65
N GLU A 67 5.06 -8.76 -4.18
CA GLU A 67 4.71 -8.96 -5.59
C GLU A 67 3.28 -8.54 -5.91
N LYS A 68 2.41 -8.53 -4.90
CA LYS A 68 0.99 -8.16 -5.01
C LYS A 68 0.68 -6.80 -4.39
N LEU A 69 1.65 -6.17 -3.75
CA LEU A 69 1.47 -4.89 -3.08
C LEU A 69 1.99 -3.73 -3.93
N TRP A 70 1.10 -2.77 -4.14
CA TRP A 70 1.41 -1.49 -4.77
C TRP A 70 1.51 -0.45 -3.65
N ILE A 71 2.73 -0.03 -3.30
CA ILE A 71 2.92 0.82 -2.13
C ILE A 71 2.92 2.30 -2.53
N HIS A 72 1.95 3.04 -2.03
CA HIS A 72 1.88 4.49 -2.10
C HIS A 72 2.57 5.10 -0.87
N CYS A 73 3.77 5.66 -1.05
CA CYS A 73 4.50 6.32 0.02
C CYS A 73 3.89 7.70 0.30
N LYS A 74 3.45 7.93 1.53
CA LYS A 74 2.76 9.17 1.93
C LYS A 74 3.69 10.23 2.50
N ASN A 75 4.94 9.86 2.78
CA ASN A 75 5.98 10.78 3.21
C ASN A 75 7.34 10.41 2.61
N LEU A 76 8.29 11.35 2.65
CA LEU A 76 9.61 11.16 2.04
C LEU A 76 10.38 10.03 2.73
N GLU A 77 10.20 9.89 4.03
CA GLU A 77 10.86 8.89 4.87
C GLU A 77 10.46 7.47 4.45
N SER A 78 9.17 7.21 4.20
CA SER A 78 8.72 5.90 3.71
C SER A 78 9.28 5.60 2.32
N LEU A 79 9.35 6.59 1.42
CA LEU A 79 9.95 6.42 0.11
C LEU A 79 11.45 6.05 0.22
N VAL A 80 12.22 6.80 1.00
CA VAL A 80 13.65 6.57 1.18
C VAL A 80 13.90 5.18 1.80
N PHE A 81 13.11 4.82 2.81
CA PHE A 81 13.22 3.53 3.49
C PHE A 81 12.93 2.35 2.55
N LEU A 82 11.86 2.43 1.77
CA LEU A 82 11.43 1.34 0.89
C LEU A 82 12.20 1.27 -0.43
N LYS A 83 12.77 2.39 -0.91
CA LYS A 83 13.59 2.42 -2.15
C LYS A 83 14.77 1.44 -2.08
N THR A 84 15.31 1.21 -0.89
CA THR A 84 16.44 0.29 -0.69
C THR A 84 16.05 -1.19 -0.71
N LYS A 85 14.75 -1.53 -0.83
CA LYS A 85 14.21 -2.86 -0.53
C LYS A 85 13.49 -3.56 -1.70
N ARG A 86 13.64 -3.05 -2.95
CA ARG A 86 13.03 -3.63 -4.18
C ARG A 86 11.50 -3.83 -4.07
N PHE A 87 10.78 -2.80 -3.61
CA PHE A 87 9.31 -2.75 -3.67
C PHE A 87 8.82 -2.02 -4.91
N SER A 88 7.61 -2.33 -5.37
CA SER A 88 6.86 -1.52 -6.34
C SER A 88 6.32 -0.27 -5.62
N LEU A 89 6.89 0.90 -5.93
CA LEU A 89 6.66 2.15 -5.20
C LEU A 89 6.06 3.24 -6.09
N PHE A 90 5.09 3.98 -5.54
CA PHE A 90 4.50 5.16 -6.16
C PHE A 90 4.50 6.36 -5.20
N LEU A 91 4.73 7.55 -5.74
CA LEU A 91 4.67 8.83 -5.02
C LEU A 91 3.70 9.74 -5.80
N ALA A 92 2.59 10.17 -5.22
CA ALA A 92 1.67 11.10 -5.90
C ALA A 92 2.41 12.41 -6.26
N ARG A 93 2.61 12.73 -7.54
CA ARG A 93 1.63 13.55 -8.29
C ARG A 93 1.61 13.35 -9.81
N LYS A 94 2.22 12.30 -10.35
CA LYS A 94 1.93 11.79 -11.71
C LYS A 94 2.17 10.27 -11.71
N ARG A 95 1.22 9.51 -12.26
CA ARG A 95 1.36 8.08 -12.59
C ARG A 95 2.64 7.91 -13.43
N ARG A 96 3.77 7.64 -12.78
CA ARG A 96 5.03 7.22 -13.41
C ARG A 96 5.38 5.90 -12.74
N ILE A 97 5.01 4.83 -13.43
CA ILE A 97 5.32 3.45 -13.05
C ILE A 97 6.84 3.30 -13.19
N TYR A 98 7.55 3.21 -12.07
CA TYR A 98 8.91 2.68 -12.06
C TYR A 98 8.80 1.21 -11.66
N THR A 99 8.63 0.34 -12.64
CA THR A 99 8.79 -1.11 -12.46
C THR A 99 10.25 -1.47 -12.78
N TYR A 100 10.96 -2.05 -11.81
CA TYR A 100 12.10 -2.91 -12.11
C TYR A 100 11.62 -4.35 -11.97
N LYS A 101 11.74 -5.09 -13.08
CA LYS A 101 11.29 -6.47 -13.33
C LYS A 101 11.37 -7.40 -12.14
#